data_AF-A0A7S2L7T3-F1
#
_entry.id   AF-A0A7S2L7T3-F1
#
_cell.length_a   1.000
_cell.length_b   1.000
_cell.length_c   1.000
_cell.angle_alpha   90.00
_cell.angle_beta   90.00
_cell.angle_gamma   90.00
#
_symmetry.space_group_name_H-M   'P 1'
#
loop_
_entity.id
_entity.type
_entity.pdbx_description
1 polymer ?
#
loop_
_entity_poly.entity_id
_entity_poly.type
_entity_poly.pdbx_seq_one_letter_code
_entity_poly.pdbx_strand_id
1 'polypeptide(L)'
;PREIHSAHAHLIPPPCFLDDEVPFAPAEPLQVDVPVNIHGKADCYVDDIGSICLDLHDNVERCRQAVPLAIDLLGRPLDSTDSLPRDDLLAVKKLLGEGQLAECKTFTGWSIDTRRMLVSLPFGKFSVWSDSIQSILDTNYSCQRDLAKIIGRLNHTCFIIPQARHFISRIRHFADALPTPRHHVSIPPPIVADLRIWLEFLQYAANGISINNIVFREPTHEFGADACQFGIGGFSI
;
A
#
# COMPACT_ATOMS: atom_id res chain seq x y z
N PRO A 1 -2.62 -10.54 25.62
CA PRO A 1 -3.23 -11.06 26.88
C PRO A 1 -2.13 -11.60 27.80
N ARG A 2 -2.14 -11.23 29.10
CA ARG A 2 -1.05 -11.63 30.01
C ARG A 2 -1.10 -13.11 30.39
N GLU A 3 -2.29 -13.70 30.38
CA GLU A 3 -2.49 -15.12 30.76
C GLU A 3 -2.44 -16.07 29.56
N ILE A 4 -2.97 -15.68 28.41
CA ILE A 4 -3.00 -16.50 27.18
C ILE A 4 -2.20 -15.78 26.08
N HIS A 5 -1.05 -16.34 25.71
CA HIS A 5 -0.16 -15.79 24.70
C HIS A 5 0.56 -16.92 23.95
N SER A 6 1.07 -16.60 22.76
CA SER A 6 1.89 -17.54 21.98
C SER A 6 3.16 -17.91 22.74
N ALA A 7 3.67 -19.13 22.54
CA ALA A 7 4.98 -19.51 23.07
C ALA A 7 6.10 -18.56 22.59
N HIS A 8 5.93 -17.98 21.41
CA HIS A 8 6.87 -17.06 20.76
C HIS A 8 6.59 -15.58 21.05
N ALA A 9 5.65 -15.27 21.94
CA ALA A 9 5.28 -13.91 22.34
C ALA A 9 6.48 -13.02 22.71
N HIS A 10 7.49 -13.64 23.34
CA HIS A 10 8.70 -13.00 23.82
C HIS A 10 9.66 -12.58 22.70
N LEU A 11 9.51 -13.13 21.50
CA LEU A 11 10.32 -12.79 20.33
C LEU A 11 9.84 -11.51 19.64
N ILE A 12 8.59 -11.09 19.88
CA ILE A 12 8.00 -9.94 19.19
C ILE A 12 8.58 -8.65 19.80
N PRO A 13 9.22 -7.78 19.02
CA PRO A 13 9.75 -6.53 19.53
C PRO A 13 8.66 -5.65 20.16
N PRO A 14 9.02 -4.76 21.09
CA PRO A 14 8.08 -3.76 21.59
C PRO A 14 7.61 -2.84 20.44
N PRO A 15 6.44 -2.20 20.58
CA PRO A 15 5.94 -1.28 19.57
C PRO A 15 6.92 -0.15 19.27
N CYS A 16 6.95 0.29 18.01
CA CYS A 16 7.75 1.42 17.56
C CYS A 16 6.85 2.64 17.38
N PHE A 17 7.05 3.65 18.23
CA PHE A 17 6.33 4.91 18.18
C PHE A 17 7.17 5.98 17.46
N LEU A 18 6.48 6.92 16.84
CA LEU A 18 7.07 8.17 16.39
C LEU A 18 7.33 9.08 17.58
N ASP A 19 8.13 10.11 17.33
CA ASP A 19 8.35 11.20 18.29
C ASP A 19 7.01 11.88 18.66
N ASP A 20 6.87 12.26 19.93
CA ASP A 20 5.66 12.89 20.47
C ASP A 20 5.40 14.28 19.87
N GLU A 21 6.43 14.92 19.29
CA GLU A 21 6.29 16.18 18.55
C GLU A 21 5.57 16.01 17.20
N VAL A 22 5.43 14.78 16.70
CA VAL A 22 4.64 14.52 15.49
C VAL A 22 3.14 14.59 15.85
N PRO A 23 2.36 15.52 15.27
CA PRO A 23 0.96 15.65 15.63
C PRO A 23 0.10 14.52 15.05
N PHE A 24 -1.01 14.23 15.72
CA PHE A 24 -2.07 13.38 15.19
C PHE A 24 -2.89 14.14 14.15
N ALA A 25 -3.01 13.59 12.95
CA ALA A 25 -3.93 14.10 11.94
C ALA A 25 -5.36 13.63 12.23
N PRO A 26 -6.38 14.49 12.05
CA PRO A 26 -7.77 14.09 12.25
C PRO A 26 -8.29 13.21 11.12
N ALA A 27 -9.14 12.26 11.48
CA ALA A 27 -9.98 11.56 10.53
C ALA A 27 -11.18 12.44 10.15
N GLU A 28 -11.58 12.39 8.88
CA GLU A 28 -12.73 13.12 8.35
C GLU A 28 -14.02 12.29 8.46
N PRO A 29 -15.21 12.91 8.47
CA PRO A 29 -16.48 12.20 8.53
C PRO A 29 -16.62 11.15 7.41
N LEU A 30 -17.09 9.96 7.77
CA LEU A 30 -17.34 8.87 6.84
C LEU A 30 -18.74 9.01 6.23
N GLN A 31 -18.88 8.67 4.94
CA GLN A 31 -20.18 8.62 4.26
C GLN A 31 -21.07 7.48 4.80
N VAL A 32 -20.46 6.54 5.52
CA VAL A 32 -21.11 5.37 6.09
C VAL A 32 -21.00 5.39 7.61
N ASP A 33 -22.06 5.00 8.30
CA ASP A 33 -22.04 4.85 9.75
C ASP A 33 -21.25 3.59 10.13
N VAL A 34 -20.17 3.78 10.89
CA VAL A 34 -19.33 2.69 11.38
C VAL A 34 -19.40 2.71 12.91
N PRO A 35 -19.93 1.66 13.54
CA PRO A 35 -20.00 1.59 14.99
C PRO A 35 -18.60 1.76 15.62
N VAL A 36 -18.52 2.63 16.62
CA VAL A 36 -17.28 2.85 17.36
C VAL A 36 -16.85 1.54 18.00
N ASN A 37 -15.64 1.11 17.68
CA ASN A 37 -15.04 -0.08 18.24
C ASN A 37 -13.61 0.24 18.67
N ILE A 38 -13.36 0.13 19.98
CA ILE A 38 -12.06 0.42 20.58
C ILE A 38 -11.10 -0.78 20.53
N HIS A 39 -11.55 -1.96 20.10
CA HIS A 39 -10.73 -3.16 20.07
C HIS A 39 -9.86 -3.23 18.83
N GLY A 40 -8.68 -3.83 18.99
CA GLY A 40 -7.80 -4.14 17.88
C GLY A 40 -8.47 -5.07 16.87
N LYS A 41 -8.10 -4.89 15.60
CA LYS A 41 -8.55 -5.70 14.47
C LYS A 41 -7.34 -6.34 13.79
N ALA A 42 -7.54 -7.49 13.22
CA ALA A 42 -6.57 -8.13 12.34
C ALA A 42 -7.29 -8.58 11.06
N ASP A 43 -6.58 -8.53 9.94
CA ASP A 43 -7.07 -8.99 8.66
C ASP A 43 -6.02 -9.86 7.97
N CYS A 44 -6.48 -10.85 7.21
CA CYS A 44 -5.67 -11.91 6.64
C CYS A 44 -5.65 -11.81 5.10
N TYR A 45 -4.44 -11.71 4.55
CA TYR A 45 -4.15 -11.82 3.14
C TYR A 45 -3.37 -13.12 2.89
N VAL A 46 -3.26 -13.54 1.62
CA VAL A 46 -2.70 -14.86 1.24
C VAL A 46 -1.37 -15.17 1.95
N ASP A 47 -0.50 -14.17 2.12
CA ASP A 47 0.84 -14.34 2.73
C ASP A 47 1.11 -13.42 3.94
N ASP A 48 0.23 -12.44 4.19
CA ASP A 48 0.44 -11.34 5.13
C ASP A 48 -0.76 -11.22 6.08
N ILE A 49 -0.52 -11.05 7.37
CA ILE A 49 -1.57 -10.75 8.35
C ILE A 49 -1.26 -9.41 9.01
N GLY A 50 -2.13 -8.44 8.78
CA GLY A 50 -2.00 -7.10 9.35
C GLY A 50 -2.83 -6.99 10.61
N SER A 51 -2.30 -6.34 11.64
CA SER A 51 -3.07 -5.98 12.84
C SER A 51 -2.95 -4.48 13.13
N ILE A 52 -4.06 -3.91 13.57
CA ILE A 52 -4.18 -2.49 13.92
C ILE A 52 -4.98 -2.35 15.21
N CYS A 53 -4.55 -1.47 16.09
CA CYS A 53 -5.26 -1.16 17.32
C CYS A 53 -5.04 0.29 17.73
N LEU A 54 -5.97 0.81 18.51
CA LEU A 54 -5.75 2.06 19.24
C LEU A 54 -4.85 1.79 20.44
N ASP A 55 -3.91 2.69 20.72
CA ASP A 55 -3.08 2.64 21.93
C ASP A 55 -3.89 3.08 23.17
N LEU A 56 -4.83 2.21 23.55
CA LEU A 56 -5.73 2.38 24.69
C LEU A 56 -5.66 1.13 25.57
N HIS A 57 -5.55 1.35 26.87
CA HIS A 57 -5.55 0.28 27.87
C HIS A 57 -4.48 -0.80 27.57
N ASP A 58 -4.89 -2.05 27.37
CA ASP A 58 -4.02 -3.19 27.06
C ASP A 58 -4.09 -3.62 25.58
N ASN A 59 -4.70 -2.81 24.71
CA ASN A 59 -4.92 -3.16 23.31
C ASN A 59 -3.63 -3.47 22.57
N VAL A 60 -2.58 -2.68 22.79
CA VAL A 60 -1.27 -2.89 22.16
C VAL A 60 -0.75 -4.29 22.48
N GLU A 61 -0.83 -4.70 23.74
CA GLU A 61 -0.38 -6.05 24.12
C GLU A 61 -1.33 -7.17 23.68
N ARG A 62 -2.61 -6.90 23.55
CA ARG A 62 -3.55 -7.86 22.96
C ARG A 62 -3.30 -8.03 21.47
N CYS A 63 -3.13 -6.92 20.75
CA CYS A 63 -2.93 -6.87 19.32
C CYS A 63 -1.60 -7.50 18.90
N ARG A 64 -0.51 -7.19 19.63
CA ARG A 64 0.82 -7.79 19.43
C ARG A 64 0.78 -9.32 19.49
N GLN A 65 -0.07 -9.87 20.37
CA GLN A 65 -0.17 -11.31 20.59
C GLN A 65 -1.26 -12.00 19.76
N ALA A 66 -2.16 -11.26 19.12
CA ALA A 66 -3.36 -11.82 18.50
C ALA A 66 -3.03 -12.79 17.36
N VAL A 67 -2.17 -12.36 16.44
CA VAL A 67 -1.78 -13.17 15.27
C VAL A 67 -0.94 -14.39 15.67
N PRO A 68 0.14 -14.25 16.46
CA PRO A 68 0.89 -15.40 16.99
C PRO A 68 0.02 -16.42 17.72
N LEU A 69 -0.87 -15.94 18.60
CA LEU A 69 -1.75 -16.82 19.37
C LEU A 69 -2.73 -17.56 18.44
N ALA A 70 -3.29 -16.89 17.43
CA ALA A 70 -4.17 -17.54 16.46
C ALA A 70 -3.43 -18.64 15.67
N ILE A 71 -2.18 -18.39 15.26
CA ILE A 71 -1.35 -19.38 14.57
C ILE A 71 -1.06 -20.59 15.48
N ASP A 72 -0.66 -20.35 16.74
CA ASP A 72 -0.38 -21.43 17.70
C ASP A 72 -1.64 -22.27 18.01
N LEU A 73 -2.82 -21.64 18.10
CA LEU A 73 -4.08 -22.32 18.39
C LEU A 73 -4.61 -23.15 17.22
N LEU A 74 -4.44 -22.65 16.00
CA LEU A 74 -4.89 -23.34 14.77
C LEU A 74 -3.86 -24.34 14.26
N GLY A 75 -2.60 -24.12 14.62
CA GLY A 75 -1.47 -24.93 14.23
C GLY A 75 -1.41 -26.25 14.99
N ARG A 76 -0.98 -27.32 14.32
CA ARG A 76 -0.63 -28.55 15.01
C ARG A 76 0.73 -28.35 15.71
N PRO A 77 0.85 -28.64 17.02
CA PRO A 77 2.14 -28.58 17.71
C PRO A 77 3.18 -29.49 17.07
N LEU A 78 4.45 -29.06 17.14
CA LEU A 78 5.57 -29.89 16.72
C LEU A 78 5.67 -31.13 17.60
N ASP A 79 5.84 -32.29 16.97
CA ASP A 79 6.01 -33.57 17.65
C ASP A 79 7.34 -34.21 17.20
N SER A 80 8.21 -34.49 18.16
CA SER A 80 9.50 -35.15 17.91
C SER A 80 9.38 -36.55 17.30
N THR A 81 8.18 -37.15 17.35
CA THR A 81 7.89 -38.48 16.79
C THR A 81 7.40 -38.42 15.35
N ASP A 82 7.18 -37.23 14.77
CA ASP A 82 6.76 -37.08 13.38
C ASP A 82 7.83 -37.69 12.44
N SER A 83 7.37 -38.54 11.52
CA SER A 83 8.23 -39.22 10.55
C SER A 83 8.89 -38.27 9.53
N LEU A 84 8.38 -37.04 9.43
CA LEU A 84 8.93 -35.98 8.60
C LEU A 84 9.16 -34.75 9.48
N PRO A 85 10.36 -34.13 9.40
CA PRO A 85 10.62 -32.91 10.13
C PRO A 85 9.68 -31.80 9.65
N ARG A 86 9.11 -31.06 10.60
CA ARG A 86 8.25 -29.91 10.36
C ARG A 86 8.86 -28.70 11.03
N ASP A 87 8.80 -27.57 10.35
CA ASP A 87 9.11 -26.28 10.94
C ASP A 87 7.91 -25.77 11.74
N ASP A 88 8.19 -24.86 12.68
CA ASP A 88 7.16 -24.12 13.38
C ASP A 88 6.31 -23.33 12.37
N LEU A 89 4.98 -23.39 12.53
CA LEU A 89 4.05 -22.65 11.68
C LEU A 89 4.23 -21.14 11.83
N LEU A 90 4.67 -20.71 13.02
CA LEU A 90 5.05 -19.35 13.25
C LEU A 90 6.44 -19.10 12.63
N ALA A 91 6.45 -18.50 11.45
CA ALA A 91 7.68 -18.08 10.79
C ALA A 91 8.33 -16.91 11.56
N VAL A 92 9.18 -17.21 12.54
CA VAL A 92 9.82 -16.22 13.45
C VAL A 92 10.46 -15.06 12.69
N LYS A 93 11.11 -15.31 11.55
CA LYS A 93 11.71 -14.24 10.72
C LYS A 93 10.67 -13.25 10.20
N LYS A 94 9.51 -13.74 9.74
CA LYS A 94 8.39 -12.88 9.34
C LYS A 94 7.82 -12.15 10.55
N LEU A 95 7.64 -12.84 11.68
CA LEU A 95 7.12 -12.23 12.90
C LEU A 95 8.02 -11.09 13.42
N LEU A 96 9.34 -11.22 13.31
CA LEU A 96 10.27 -10.15 13.71
C LEU A 96 10.18 -8.92 12.79
N GLY A 97 10.01 -9.12 11.48
CA GLY A 97 9.93 -8.02 10.51
C GLY A 97 8.54 -7.36 10.43
N GLU A 98 7.49 -8.16 10.51
CA GLU A 98 6.11 -7.74 10.26
C GLU A 98 5.20 -7.85 11.49
N GLY A 99 5.63 -8.49 12.58
CA GLY A 99 4.83 -8.62 13.80
C GLY A 99 4.98 -7.44 14.76
N GLN A 100 6.04 -6.65 14.64
CA GLN A 100 6.22 -5.44 15.46
C GLN A 100 5.11 -4.43 15.14
N LEU A 101 4.36 -4.00 16.15
CA LEU A 101 3.42 -2.88 16.01
C LEU A 101 4.21 -1.59 15.83
N ALA A 102 3.77 -0.73 14.90
CA ALA A 102 4.43 0.55 14.66
C ALA A 102 3.44 1.57 14.12
N GLU A 103 3.66 2.84 14.44
CA GLU A 103 2.86 3.94 13.87
C GLU A 103 3.21 4.21 12.41
N CYS A 104 4.47 3.93 12.02
CA CYS A 104 4.89 3.88 10.62
C CYS A 104 5.29 2.46 10.23
N LYS A 105 4.63 1.90 9.22
CA LYS A 105 4.90 0.53 8.80
C LYS A 105 4.69 0.32 7.31
N THR A 106 5.57 -0.47 6.70
CA THR A 106 5.31 -0.99 5.35
C THR A 106 4.42 -2.22 5.44
N PHE A 107 3.27 -2.20 4.78
CA PHE A 107 2.34 -3.33 4.72
C PHE A 107 1.80 -3.47 3.29
N THR A 108 1.77 -4.71 2.76
CA THR A 108 1.36 -5.04 1.37
C THR A 108 1.98 -4.13 0.29
N GLY A 109 3.19 -3.62 0.57
CA GLY A 109 3.95 -2.76 -0.32
C GLY A 109 3.66 -1.26 -0.24
N TRP A 110 2.90 -0.79 0.74
CA TRP A 110 2.64 0.62 1.05
C TRP A 110 3.26 1.02 2.38
N SER A 111 3.77 2.24 2.50
CA SER A 111 4.12 2.80 3.81
C SER A 111 2.91 3.49 4.41
N ILE A 112 2.45 3.04 5.56
CA ILE A 112 1.31 3.56 6.29
C ILE A 112 1.83 4.30 7.51
N ASP A 113 1.42 5.56 7.67
CA ASP A 113 1.65 6.39 8.84
C ASP A 113 0.29 6.64 9.52
N THR A 114 0.05 5.97 10.64
CA THR A 114 -1.23 6.06 11.35
C THR A 114 -1.36 7.35 12.17
N ARG A 115 -0.24 7.98 12.55
CA ARG A 115 -0.24 9.23 13.33
C ARG A 115 -0.64 10.41 12.44
N ARG A 116 -0.04 10.53 11.25
CA ARG A 116 -0.35 11.58 10.26
C ARG A 116 -1.44 11.20 9.27
N MET A 117 -2.01 10.00 9.38
CA MET A 117 -2.99 9.44 8.45
C MET A 117 -2.54 9.48 6.99
N LEU A 118 -1.33 9.01 6.71
CA LEU A 118 -0.78 8.97 5.35
C LEU A 118 -0.60 7.54 4.85
N VAL A 119 -0.90 7.32 3.57
CA VAL A 119 -0.40 6.19 2.80
C VAL A 119 0.56 6.69 1.74
N SER A 120 1.72 6.07 1.59
CA SER A 120 2.74 6.51 0.64
C SER A 120 3.39 5.34 -0.08
N LEU A 121 3.88 5.63 -1.29
CA LEU A 121 4.75 4.72 -2.02
C LEU A 121 6.11 4.67 -1.30
N PRO A 122 6.58 3.49 -0.84
CA PRO A 122 7.89 3.39 -0.20
C PRO A 122 9.01 3.95 -1.07
N PHE A 123 9.94 4.69 -0.46
CA PHE A 123 11.03 5.39 -1.17
C PHE A 123 11.82 4.49 -2.12
N GLY A 124 12.12 3.25 -1.70
CA GLY A 124 12.83 2.28 -2.56
C GLY A 124 12.05 1.92 -3.83
N LYS A 125 10.71 1.82 -3.76
CA LYS A 125 9.88 1.62 -4.96
C LYS A 125 9.86 2.89 -5.81
N PHE A 126 9.63 4.05 -5.18
CA PHE A 126 9.62 5.35 -5.85
C PHE A 126 10.89 5.59 -6.68
N SER A 127 12.07 5.40 -6.09
CA SER A 127 13.36 5.56 -6.78
C SER A 127 13.44 4.64 -7.99
N VAL A 128 13.29 3.32 -7.79
CA VAL A 128 13.43 2.34 -8.87
C VAL A 128 12.43 2.58 -10.02
N TRP A 129 11.23 3.05 -9.71
CA TRP A 129 10.18 3.26 -10.72
C TRP A 129 10.42 4.56 -11.49
N SER A 130 10.79 5.62 -10.78
CA SER A 130 11.18 6.90 -11.39
C SER A 130 12.42 6.74 -12.28
N ASP A 131 13.44 6.04 -11.81
CA ASP A 131 14.66 5.76 -12.59
C ASP A 131 14.35 4.96 -13.87
N SER A 132 13.40 4.03 -13.80
CA SER A 132 12.97 3.26 -14.98
C SER A 132 12.27 4.12 -16.01
N ILE A 133 11.47 5.11 -15.57
CA ILE A 133 10.83 6.07 -16.47
C ILE A 133 11.88 7.04 -17.03
N GLN A 134 12.77 7.55 -16.19
CA GLN A 134 13.82 8.49 -16.59
C GLN A 134 14.73 7.89 -17.65
N SER A 135 15.12 6.61 -17.51
CA SER A 135 15.90 5.89 -18.53
C SER A 135 15.23 5.85 -19.91
N ILE A 136 13.89 5.68 -19.95
CA ILE A 136 13.13 5.73 -21.21
C ILE A 136 13.08 7.15 -21.76
N LEU A 137 12.93 8.17 -20.90
CA LEU A 137 12.90 9.57 -21.32
C LEU A 137 14.26 10.04 -21.86
N ASP A 138 15.36 9.56 -21.27
CA ASP A 138 16.72 9.91 -21.67
C ASP A 138 17.09 9.28 -23.02
N THR A 139 16.70 8.01 -23.20
CA THR A 139 16.98 7.29 -24.46
C THR A 139 15.96 7.60 -25.55
N ASN A 140 14.71 7.93 -25.20
CA ASN A 140 13.53 7.93 -26.08
C ASN A 140 13.24 6.58 -26.77
N TYR A 141 13.77 5.48 -26.22
CA TYR A 141 13.51 4.13 -26.72
C TYR A 141 13.03 3.23 -25.59
N SER A 142 12.10 2.32 -25.90
CA SER A 142 11.69 1.24 -24.99
C SER A 142 11.16 0.05 -25.78
N CYS A 143 11.00 -1.09 -25.10
CA CYS A 143 10.35 -2.27 -25.63
C CYS A 143 9.05 -2.60 -24.88
N GLN A 144 8.24 -3.50 -25.41
CA GLN A 144 6.98 -3.91 -24.81
C GLN A 144 7.16 -4.45 -23.39
N ARG A 145 8.20 -5.26 -23.15
CA ARG A 145 8.48 -5.84 -21.83
C ARG A 145 8.69 -4.77 -20.78
N ASP A 146 9.47 -3.75 -21.11
CA ASP A 146 9.84 -2.69 -20.16
C ASP A 146 8.65 -1.77 -19.90
N LEU A 147 7.85 -1.48 -20.94
CA LEU A 147 6.58 -0.76 -20.80
C LEU A 147 5.56 -1.55 -19.97
N ALA A 148 5.39 -2.85 -20.21
CA ALA A 148 4.49 -3.71 -19.43
C ALA A 148 4.87 -3.73 -17.94
N LYS A 149 6.17 -3.79 -17.65
CA LYS A 149 6.70 -3.70 -16.28
C LYS A 149 6.37 -2.35 -15.63
N ILE A 150 6.56 -1.25 -16.36
CA ILE A 150 6.19 0.09 -15.88
C ILE A 150 4.68 0.17 -15.66
N ILE A 151 3.85 -0.26 -16.62
CA ILE A 151 2.39 -0.28 -16.49
C ILE A 151 1.94 -1.00 -15.22
N GLY A 152 2.54 -2.14 -14.88
CA GLY A 152 2.26 -2.84 -13.62
C GLY A 152 2.56 -2.00 -12.38
N ARG A 153 3.70 -1.30 -12.37
CA ARG A 153 4.13 -0.40 -11.28
C ARG A 153 3.23 0.84 -11.18
N LEU A 154 2.90 1.45 -12.30
CA LEU A 154 1.99 2.61 -12.35
C LEU A 154 0.59 2.22 -11.89
N ASN A 155 0.11 1.04 -12.28
CA ASN A 155 -1.17 0.52 -11.84
C ASN A 155 -1.21 0.25 -10.32
N HIS A 156 -0.09 -0.11 -9.70
CA HIS A 156 0.01 -0.16 -8.24
C HIS A 156 -0.20 1.24 -7.64
N THR A 157 0.43 2.28 -8.19
CA THR A 157 0.25 3.68 -7.75
C THR A 157 -1.22 4.13 -7.83
N CYS A 158 -1.99 3.63 -8.80
CA CYS A 158 -3.41 3.93 -8.93
C CYS A 158 -4.30 3.44 -7.79
N PHE A 159 -3.82 2.60 -6.85
CA PHE A 159 -4.62 2.24 -5.68
C PHE A 159 -4.77 3.40 -4.69
N ILE A 160 -3.78 4.30 -4.63
CA ILE A 160 -3.81 5.48 -3.76
C ILE A 160 -4.06 6.78 -4.54
N ILE A 161 -3.90 6.75 -5.87
CA ILE A 161 -4.34 7.81 -6.80
C ILE A 161 -5.27 7.21 -7.87
N PRO A 162 -6.55 6.90 -7.56
CA PRO A 162 -7.45 6.25 -8.52
C PRO A 162 -7.55 6.97 -9.86
N GLN A 163 -7.59 8.30 -9.83
CA GLN A 163 -7.71 9.14 -11.03
C GLN A 163 -6.50 9.06 -11.97
N ALA A 164 -5.31 8.69 -11.47
CA ALA A 164 -4.13 8.54 -12.31
C ALA A 164 -4.28 7.41 -13.34
N ARG A 165 -5.22 6.47 -13.13
CA ARG A 165 -5.46 5.33 -14.03
C ARG A 165 -5.78 5.76 -15.46
N HIS A 166 -6.41 6.92 -15.65
CA HIS A 166 -6.73 7.47 -16.96
C HIS A 166 -5.47 7.71 -17.83
N PHE A 167 -4.33 7.99 -17.20
CA PHE A 167 -3.05 8.28 -17.86
C PHE A 167 -2.23 7.01 -18.18
N ILE A 168 -2.73 5.80 -17.86
CA ILE A 168 -2.06 4.54 -18.23
C ILE A 168 -2.50 4.06 -19.62
N SER A 169 -3.75 4.32 -20.00
CA SER A 169 -4.38 3.67 -21.16
C SER A 169 -3.61 3.86 -22.46
N ARG A 170 -3.08 5.07 -22.70
CA ARG A 170 -2.31 5.39 -23.92
C ARG A 170 -0.95 4.66 -23.94
N ILE A 171 -0.26 4.59 -22.81
CA ILE A 171 0.98 3.81 -22.64
C ILE A 171 0.72 2.32 -22.89
N ARG A 172 -0.37 1.79 -22.32
CA ARG A 172 -0.76 0.39 -22.49
C ARG A 172 -1.08 0.05 -23.94
N HIS A 173 -1.91 0.85 -24.60
CA HIS A 173 -2.22 0.65 -26.02
C HIS A 173 -0.95 0.69 -26.87
N PHE A 174 -0.03 1.61 -26.60
CA PHE A 174 1.24 1.66 -27.31
C PHE A 174 2.06 0.38 -27.08
N ALA A 175 2.19 -0.07 -25.84
CA ALA A 175 2.92 -1.30 -25.49
C ALA A 175 2.32 -2.54 -26.17
N ASP A 176 1.00 -2.69 -26.17
CA ASP A 176 0.30 -3.84 -26.74
C ASP A 176 0.39 -3.89 -28.28
N ALA A 177 0.59 -2.74 -28.92
CA ALA A 177 0.79 -2.66 -30.37
C ALA A 177 2.22 -3.04 -30.82
N LEU A 178 3.16 -3.21 -29.88
CA LEU A 178 4.54 -3.54 -30.23
C LEU A 178 4.67 -5.03 -30.59
N PRO A 179 5.28 -5.35 -31.75
CA PRO A 179 5.23 -6.70 -32.31
C PRO A 179 6.10 -7.71 -31.56
N THR A 180 7.15 -7.26 -30.87
CA THR A 180 8.08 -8.15 -30.18
C THR A 180 8.47 -7.64 -28.79
N PRO A 181 8.55 -8.51 -27.77
CA PRO A 181 8.73 -8.09 -26.38
C PRO A 181 10.00 -7.29 -26.07
N ARG A 182 11.09 -7.54 -26.79
CA ARG A 182 12.44 -7.02 -26.48
C ARG A 182 12.99 -6.05 -27.52
N HIS A 183 12.30 -5.88 -28.64
CA HIS A 183 12.75 -4.93 -29.66
C HIS A 183 12.46 -3.51 -29.20
N HIS A 184 13.51 -2.70 -29.15
CA HIS A 184 13.40 -1.31 -28.74
C HIS A 184 12.90 -0.47 -29.91
N VAL A 185 11.89 0.34 -29.64
CA VAL A 185 11.30 1.28 -30.59
C VAL A 185 11.33 2.68 -30.03
N SER A 186 11.33 3.67 -30.91
CA SER A 186 11.22 5.07 -30.52
C SER A 186 9.86 5.34 -29.88
N ILE A 187 9.86 6.11 -28.80
CA ILE A 187 8.66 6.43 -28.02
C ILE A 187 7.99 7.69 -28.59
N PRO A 188 6.71 7.64 -28.99
CA PRO A 188 6.01 8.80 -29.53
C PRO A 188 5.89 9.96 -28.52
N PRO A 189 5.87 11.23 -28.97
CA PRO A 189 5.75 12.38 -28.07
C PRO A 189 4.57 12.33 -27.09
N PRO A 190 3.37 11.84 -27.45
CA PRO A 190 2.27 11.70 -26.48
C PRO A 190 2.59 10.72 -25.34
N ILE A 191 3.36 9.66 -25.60
CA ILE A 191 3.78 8.69 -24.58
C ILE A 191 4.85 9.32 -23.69
N VAL A 192 5.79 10.09 -24.26
CA VAL A 192 6.76 10.88 -23.50
C VAL A 192 6.05 11.84 -22.55
N ALA A 193 5.01 12.53 -23.01
CA ALA A 193 4.21 13.44 -22.17
C ALA A 193 3.54 12.71 -21.00
N ASP A 194 2.93 11.53 -21.23
CA ASP A 194 2.34 10.75 -20.13
C ASP A 194 3.40 10.31 -19.12
N LEU A 195 4.56 9.82 -19.61
CA LEU A 195 5.65 9.37 -18.74
C LEU A 195 6.19 10.51 -17.86
N ARG A 196 6.20 11.75 -18.36
CA ARG A 196 6.58 12.93 -17.54
C ARG A 196 5.56 13.20 -16.44
N ILE A 197 4.27 13.19 -16.75
CA ILE A 197 3.21 13.34 -15.75
C ILE A 197 3.29 12.21 -14.70
N TRP A 198 3.66 10.99 -15.11
CA TRP A 198 3.84 9.88 -14.19
C TRP A 198 4.95 10.10 -13.15
N LEU A 199 6.01 10.82 -13.48
CA LEU A 199 7.01 11.21 -12.47
C LEU A 199 6.41 12.09 -11.38
N GLU A 200 5.50 13.00 -11.75
CA GLU A 200 4.77 13.84 -10.79
C GLU A 200 3.82 13.02 -9.91
N PHE A 201 3.08 12.08 -10.50
CA PHE A 201 2.21 11.17 -9.73
C PHE A 201 3.00 10.28 -8.78
N LEU A 202 4.16 9.77 -9.20
CA LEU A 202 5.04 8.98 -8.35
C LEU A 202 5.60 9.80 -7.19
N GLN A 203 6.00 11.06 -7.43
CA GLN A 203 6.46 11.95 -6.38
C GLN A 203 5.34 12.28 -5.40
N TYR A 204 4.14 12.57 -5.90
CA TYR A 204 2.96 12.82 -5.07
C TYR A 204 2.62 11.61 -4.18
N ALA A 205 2.64 10.41 -4.76
CA ALA A 205 2.46 9.16 -4.02
C ALA A 205 3.56 8.92 -2.97
N ALA A 206 4.82 9.27 -3.27
CA ALA A 206 5.94 9.10 -2.33
C ALA A 206 5.89 10.10 -1.16
N ASN A 207 5.41 11.32 -1.40
CA ASN A 207 5.23 12.34 -0.35
C ASN A 207 4.12 11.96 0.65
N GLY A 208 3.18 11.11 0.24
CA GLY A 208 2.10 10.61 1.06
C GLY A 208 0.77 11.26 0.75
N ILE A 209 -0.25 10.41 0.72
CA ILE A 209 -1.64 10.75 0.45
C ILE A 209 -2.42 10.54 1.72
N SER A 210 -3.25 11.52 2.08
CA SER A 210 -4.13 11.36 3.25
C SER A 210 -5.05 10.16 3.06
N ILE A 211 -5.12 9.31 4.09
CA ILE A 211 -6.05 8.18 4.15
C ILE A 211 -7.50 8.66 4.05
N ASN A 212 -7.78 9.90 4.46
CA ASN A 212 -9.11 10.51 4.27
C ASN A 212 -9.54 10.53 2.80
N ASN A 213 -8.61 10.58 1.84
CA ASN A 213 -8.91 10.67 0.40
C ASN A 213 -9.09 9.30 -0.28
N ILE A 214 -8.87 8.19 0.43
CA ILE A 214 -8.95 6.82 -0.13
C ILE A 214 -10.06 5.99 0.51
N VAL A 215 -10.74 6.52 1.52
CA VAL A 215 -11.87 5.89 2.21
C VAL A 215 -13.21 6.49 1.76
N PHE A 216 -14.32 5.82 2.07
CA PHE A 216 -15.67 6.36 1.85
C PHE A 216 -15.98 7.48 2.84
N ARG A 217 -15.53 8.69 2.51
CA ARG A 217 -15.77 9.92 3.28
C ARG A 217 -16.95 10.71 2.76
N GLU A 218 -17.52 11.54 3.62
CA GLU A 218 -18.47 12.56 3.19
C GLU A 218 -17.80 13.49 2.16
N PRO A 219 -18.46 13.75 1.00
CA PRO A 219 -17.97 14.71 0.04
C PRO A 219 -17.92 16.11 0.68
N THR A 220 -16.78 16.77 0.60
CA THR A 220 -16.70 18.21 0.95
C THR A 220 -17.17 19.13 -0.16
N HIS A 221 -17.18 18.62 -1.39
CA HIS A 221 -17.54 19.35 -2.60
C HIS A 221 -18.21 18.38 -3.55
N GLU A 222 -19.35 18.76 -4.09
CA GLU A 222 -20.05 18.01 -5.13
C GLU A 222 -19.86 18.73 -6.45
N PHE A 223 -19.14 18.10 -7.38
CA PHE A 223 -18.89 18.65 -8.70
C PHE A 223 -19.80 17.96 -9.73
N GLY A 224 -20.61 18.76 -10.42
CA GLY A 224 -21.30 18.35 -11.63
C GLY A 224 -20.47 18.78 -12.83
N ALA A 225 -20.07 17.84 -13.70
CA ALA A 225 -19.39 18.16 -14.95
C ALA A 225 -20.07 17.45 -16.12
N ASP A 226 -20.13 18.13 -17.26
CA ASP A 226 -20.60 17.59 -18.52
C ASP A 226 -19.63 17.99 -19.64
N ALA A 227 -19.44 17.10 -20.60
CA ALA A 227 -18.57 17.32 -21.74
C ALA A 227 -19.34 17.05 -23.03
N CYS A 228 -19.24 17.98 -23.98
CA CYS A 228 -19.78 17.83 -25.32
C CYS A 228 -18.64 17.92 -26.35
N GLN A 229 -18.97 17.73 -27.62
CA GLN A 229 -17.98 17.79 -28.71
C GLN A 229 -17.24 19.14 -28.79
N PHE A 230 -17.84 20.23 -28.30
CA PHE A 230 -17.31 21.59 -28.41
C PHE A 230 -16.64 22.10 -27.12
N GLY A 231 -16.72 21.36 -26.01
CA GLY A 231 -16.14 21.81 -24.76
C GLY A 231 -16.55 20.99 -23.55
N ILE A 232 -15.99 21.37 -22.40
CA ILE A 232 -16.30 20.81 -21.10
C ILE A 232 -16.77 21.93 -20.17
N GLY A 233 -17.77 21.65 -19.36
CA GLY A 233 -18.29 22.57 -18.36
C GLY A 233 -18.51 21.85 -17.04
N GLY A 234 -18.46 22.60 -15.94
CA GLY A 234 -18.82 22.06 -14.64
C GLY A 234 -19.11 23.14 -13.63
N PHE A 235 -19.78 22.75 -12.55
CA PHE A 235 -20.09 23.59 -11.41
C PHE A 235 -19.86 22.79 -10.12
N SER A 236 -19.60 23.50 -9.03
CA SER A 236 -19.57 22.93 -7.67
C SER A 236 -20.82 23.41 -6.92
N ILE A 237 -21.41 22.52 -6.15
CA ILE A 237 -22.43 22.85 -5.14
C ILE A 237 -21.75 22.99 -3.78
#